data_AF-A0A7S3X7N2-F1
#
_entry.id   AF-A0A7S3X7N2-F1
#
_cell.length_a   1.000
_cell.length_b   1.000
_cell.length_c   1.000
_cell.angle_alpha   90.00
_cell.angle_beta   90.00
_cell.angle_gamma   90.00
#
_symmetry.space_group_name_H-M   'P 1'
#
loop_
_entity.id
_entity.type
_entity.pdbx_description
1 polymer ?
#
loop_
_entity_poly.entity_id
_entity_poly.type
_entity_poly.pdbx_seq_one_letter_code
_entity_poly.pdbx_strand_id
1 'polypeptide(L)'
;WGLGVLWLIICIFLRSRIQLAISINKVAAEFIISSPTILLVPIFQIITGILWLVFWTFCASFILSQVPAGYTPTASYATYLEAAGDSVNMGACNSEWPTGFAWRYSGDPTSANDTCSGVYGDTTGMSPRCWRCAQPRYALDASFAYVFFTLLWNNAFLIALGQTIIAGAVGIWFFTPKAEKGKRGTVLKSTKMVFRYHLGSLALGSFIIAVVQFIRYVMKYFEKQAAAQKNWVMVYILKAVQCCIWAFEKCIKFLTKNAYIQVALLGTNFCQSAK
;
A
#
# COMPACT_ATOMS: atom_id res chain seq x y z
N TRP A 1 -34.06 -8.10 -31.24
CA TRP A 1 -34.16 -7.08 -32.31
C TRP A 1 -33.94 -5.65 -31.81
N GLY A 2 -34.68 -5.13 -30.82
CA GLY A 2 -34.53 -3.74 -30.34
C GLY A 2 -33.13 -3.33 -29.83
N LEU A 3 -32.46 -4.16 -29.04
CA LEU A 3 -31.08 -3.91 -28.57
C LEU A 3 -30.06 -3.86 -29.73
N GLY A 4 -30.27 -4.64 -30.79
CA GLY A 4 -29.39 -4.66 -31.97
C GLY A 4 -29.53 -3.39 -32.82
N VAL A 5 -30.77 -2.91 -33.00
CA VAL A 5 -31.05 -1.63 -33.67
C VAL A 5 -30.45 -0.47 -32.88
N LEU A 6 -30.62 -0.48 -31.56
CA LEU A 6 -30.08 0.55 -30.68
C LEU A 6 -28.54 0.57 -30.68
N TRP A 7 -27.89 -0.60 -30.70
CA TRP A 7 -26.44 -0.70 -30.86
C TRP A 7 -25.96 -0.18 -32.22
N LEU A 8 -26.64 -0.53 -33.32
CA LEU A 8 -26.31 -0.01 -34.66
C LEU A 8 -26.44 1.51 -34.74
N ILE A 9 -27.49 2.08 -34.15
CA ILE A 9 -27.68 3.53 -34.06
C ILE A 9 -26.51 4.17 -33.28
N ILE A 10 -26.13 3.62 -32.12
CA ILE A 10 -24.97 4.08 -31.35
C ILE A 10 -23.69 4.02 -32.19
N CYS A 11 -23.44 2.93 -32.92
CA CYS A 11 -22.27 2.80 -33.78
C CYS A 11 -22.24 3.84 -34.91
N ILE A 12 -23.39 4.17 -35.50
CA ILE A 12 -23.49 5.20 -36.54
C ILE A 12 -23.19 6.58 -35.95
N PHE A 13 -23.77 6.92 -34.80
CA PHE A 13 -23.52 8.20 -34.11
C PHE A 13 -22.05 8.34 -33.64
N LEU A 14 -21.43 7.24 -33.23
CA LEU A 14 -20.03 7.23 -32.77
C LEU A 14 -19.02 7.01 -33.91
N ARG A 15 -19.45 6.92 -35.17
CA ARG A 15 -18.56 6.62 -36.32
C ARG A 15 -17.33 7.53 -36.38
N SER A 16 -17.48 8.84 -36.14
CA SER A 16 -16.35 9.79 -36.15
C SER A 16 -15.34 9.52 -35.03
N ARG A 17 -15.83 9.17 -33.83
CA ARG A 17 -14.98 8.79 -32.68
C ARG A 17 -14.28 7.45 -32.91
N ILE A 18 -14.98 6.50 -33.52
CA ILE A 18 -14.42 5.19 -33.88
C ILE A 18 -13.30 5.36 -34.90
N GLN A 19 -13.48 6.20 -35.93
CA GLN A 19 -12.43 6.48 -36.91
C GLN A 19 -11.18 7.10 -36.27
N LEU A 20 -11.36 8.08 -35.38
CA LEU A 20 -10.24 8.67 -34.63
C LEU A 20 -9.51 7.61 -33.79
N ALA A 21 -10.25 6.73 -33.10
CA ALA A 21 -9.67 5.66 -32.30
C ALA A 21 -8.88 4.66 -33.17
N ILE A 22 -9.39 4.31 -34.37
CA ILE A 22 -8.67 3.46 -35.34
C ILE A 22 -7.36 4.13 -35.76
N SER A 23 -7.38 5.42 -36.10
CA SER A 23 -6.17 6.16 -36.47
C SER A 23 -5.14 6.19 -35.34
N ILE A 24 -5.57 6.41 -34.09
CA ILE A 24 -4.68 6.40 -32.92
C ILE A 24 -4.07 5.02 -32.72
N ASN A 25 -4.87 3.95 -32.80
CA ASN A 25 -4.38 2.57 -32.66
C ASN A 25 -3.39 2.20 -33.78
N LYS A 26 -3.60 2.68 -35.00
CA LYS A 26 -2.65 2.48 -36.10
C LYS A 26 -1.29 3.11 -35.79
N VAL A 27 -1.28 4.35 -35.28
CA VAL A 27 -0.04 5.03 -34.88
C VAL A 27 0.64 4.32 -33.70
N ALA A 28 -0.14 3.82 -32.73
CA ALA A 28 0.39 3.04 -31.62
C ALA A 28 1.05 1.73 -32.09
N ALA A 29 0.44 1.05 -33.07
CA ALA A 29 1.00 -0.15 -33.67
C ALA A 29 2.30 0.15 -34.43
N GLU A 30 2.33 1.22 -35.24
CA GLU A 30 3.55 1.67 -35.93
C GLU A 30 4.69 1.98 -34.94
N PHE A 31 4.37 2.59 -33.80
CA PHE A 31 5.34 2.84 -32.73
C PHE A 31 5.92 1.53 -32.18
N ILE A 32 5.07 0.57 -31.79
CA ILE A 32 5.51 -0.71 -31.22
C ILE A 32 6.41 -1.47 -32.21
N ILE A 33 6.04 -1.51 -33.49
CA ILE A 33 6.83 -2.18 -34.54
C ILE A 33 8.21 -1.52 -34.68
N SER A 34 8.27 -0.19 -34.64
CA SER A 34 9.53 0.55 -34.78
C SER A 34 10.40 0.55 -33.52
N SER A 35 9.82 0.34 -32.34
CA SER A 35 10.49 0.44 -31.03
C SER A 35 10.10 -0.75 -30.13
N PRO A 36 10.47 -2.00 -30.49
CA PRO A 36 10.03 -3.20 -29.79
C PRO A 36 10.52 -3.27 -28.34
N THR A 37 11.60 -2.56 -28.00
CA THR A 37 12.12 -2.44 -26.63
C THR A 37 11.12 -1.82 -25.65
N ILE A 38 10.06 -1.16 -26.13
CA ILE A 38 9.00 -0.62 -25.26
C ILE A 38 8.27 -1.71 -24.48
N LEU A 39 8.15 -2.92 -25.06
CA LEU A 39 7.51 -4.07 -24.41
C LEU A 39 8.29 -4.57 -23.19
N LEU A 40 9.58 -4.23 -23.09
CA LEU A 40 10.39 -4.56 -21.92
C LEU A 40 10.10 -3.65 -20.73
N VAL A 41 9.57 -2.44 -20.92
CA VAL A 41 9.25 -1.49 -19.84
C VAL A 41 8.28 -2.09 -18.81
N PRO A 42 7.09 -2.61 -19.19
CA PRO A 42 6.17 -3.22 -18.23
C PRO A 42 6.73 -4.52 -17.61
N ILE A 43 7.54 -5.28 -18.34
CA ILE A 43 8.18 -6.50 -17.82
C ILE A 43 9.17 -6.13 -16.70
N PHE A 44 10.06 -5.19 -16.97
CA PHE A 44 11.00 -4.67 -15.97
C PHE A 44 10.24 -4.09 -14.77
N GLN A 45 9.17 -3.32 -15.02
CA GLN A 45 8.32 -2.78 -13.98
C GLN A 45 7.72 -3.88 -13.08
N ILE A 46 7.20 -4.97 -13.66
CA ILE A 46 6.66 -6.10 -12.90
C ILE A 46 7.76 -6.77 -12.08
N ILE A 47 8.93 -7.03 -12.67
CA ILE A 47 10.06 -7.64 -11.96
C ILE A 47 10.50 -6.78 -10.78
N THR A 48 10.70 -5.47 -11.00
CA THR A 48 11.03 -4.53 -9.92
C THR A 48 9.94 -4.51 -8.84
N GLY A 49 8.66 -4.55 -9.23
CA GLY A 49 7.54 -4.59 -8.31
C GLY A 49 7.52 -5.85 -7.44
N ILE A 50 7.82 -7.02 -8.02
CA ILE A 50 7.92 -8.28 -7.30
C ILE A 50 9.11 -8.27 -6.33
N LEU A 51 10.29 -7.84 -6.79
CA LEU A 51 11.48 -7.74 -5.95
C LEU A 51 11.25 -6.81 -4.76
N TRP A 52 10.63 -5.65 -5.02
CA TRP A 52 10.25 -4.72 -3.96
C TRP A 52 9.23 -5.31 -3.00
N LEU A 53 8.22 -6.03 -3.50
CA LEU A 53 7.22 -6.68 -2.66
C LEU A 53 7.85 -7.73 -1.74
N VAL A 54 8.77 -8.55 -2.26
CA VAL A 54 9.50 -9.55 -1.45
C VAL A 54 10.31 -8.85 -0.35
N PHE A 55 11.12 -7.85 -0.72
CA PHE A 55 11.89 -7.07 0.24
C PHE A 55 11.00 -6.41 1.30
N TRP A 56 9.90 -5.80 0.87
CA TRP A 56 8.94 -5.17 1.76
C TRP A 56 8.31 -6.17 2.72
N THR A 57 7.87 -7.35 2.24
CA THR A 57 7.27 -8.38 3.11
C THR A 57 8.25 -8.90 4.14
N PHE A 58 9.52 -9.05 3.77
CA PHE A 58 10.59 -9.39 4.70
C PHE A 58 10.75 -8.29 5.76
N CYS A 59 10.92 -7.02 5.39
CA CYS A 59 11.04 -5.95 6.37
C CYS A 59 9.79 -5.80 7.26
N ALA A 60 8.60 -5.93 6.68
CA ALA A 60 7.34 -5.82 7.40
C ALA A 60 7.17 -6.96 8.42
N SER A 61 7.60 -8.19 8.11
CA SER A 61 7.49 -9.32 9.05
C SER A 61 8.38 -9.13 10.28
N PHE A 62 9.60 -8.60 10.11
CA PHE A 62 10.46 -8.23 11.22
C PHE A 62 9.88 -7.09 12.06
N ILE A 63 9.36 -6.04 11.42
CA ILE A 63 8.80 -4.89 12.15
C ILE A 63 7.53 -5.29 12.91
N LEU A 64 6.66 -6.11 12.33
CA LEU A 64 5.46 -6.62 12.99
C LEU A 64 5.75 -7.55 14.17
N SER A 65 6.91 -8.21 14.18
CA SER A 65 7.34 -9.10 15.25
C SER A 65 8.11 -8.40 16.37
N GLN A 66 8.55 -7.16 16.17
CA GLN A 66 9.19 -6.37 17.22
C GLN A 66 8.13 -5.70 18.09
N VAL A 67 8.31 -5.83 19.41
CA VAL A 67 7.52 -5.12 20.41
C VAL A 67 8.48 -4.22 21.20
N PRO A 68 8.16 -2.93 21.41
CA PRO A 68 9.03 -2.01 22.14
C PRO A 68 9.37 -2.51 23.55
N ALA A 69 10.59 -2.22 24.01
CA ALA A 69 11.00 -2.51 25.39
C ALA A 69 10.10 -1.73 26.36
N GLY A 70 9.45 -2.43 27.29
CA GLY A 70 8.52 -1.85 28.27
C GLY A 70 7.03 -1.97 27.93
N TYR A 71 6.68 -2.46 26.74
CA TYR A 71 5.28 -2.66 26.34
C TYR A 71 4.57 -3.74 27.16
N THR A 72 5.28 -4.81 27.53
CA THR A 72 4.73 -5.86 28.40
C THR A 72 5.16 -5.64 29.84
N PRO A 73 4.21 -5.54 30.79
CA PRO A 73 4.54 -5.50 32.21
C PRO A 73 5.41 -6.70 32.60
N THR A 74 6.51 -6.44 33.30
CA THR A 74 7.41 -7.48 33.83
C THR A 74 6.93 -8.05 35.17
N ALA A 75 5.88 -7.47 35.75
CA ALA A 75 5.28 -7.93 36.98
C ALA A 75 4.59 -9.30 36.80
N SER A 76 4.61 -10.10 37.88
CA SER A 76 3.90 -11.38 37.96
C SER A 76 2.64 -11.23 38.82
N TYR A 77 1.58 -11.98 38.48
CA TYR A 77 0.26 -11.93 39.11
C TYR A 77 -0.14 -13.28 39.72
N ALA A 78 -0.97 -13.24 40.77
CA ALA A 78 -1.38 -14.44 41.51
C ALA A 78 -2.48 -15.21 40.77
N THR A 79 -3.43 -14.49 40.19
CA THR A 79 -4.57 -15.10 39.51
C THR A 79 -4.59 -14.80 38.01
N TYR A 80 -5.26 -15.66 37.24
CA TYR A 80 -5.50 -15.42 35.82
C TYR A 80 -6.33 -14.15 35.60
N LEU A 81 -7.30 -13.88 36.49
CA LEU A 81 -8.19 -12.71 36.40
C LEU A 81 -7.42 -11.40 36.57
N GLU A 82 -6.43 -11.33 37.47
CA GLU A 82 -5.57 -10.13 37.60
C GLU A 82 -4.72 -9.89 36.34
N ALA A 83 -4.25 -10.96 35.70
CA ALA A 83 -3.39 -10.86 34.52
C ALA A 83 -4.19 -10.61 33.23
N ALA A 84 -5.23 -11.39 32.96
CA ALA A 84 -6.00 -11.37 31.72
C ALA A 84 -7.32 -10.59 31.79
N GLY A 85 -7.81 -10.28 32.99
CA GLY A 85 -9.11 -9.64 33.18
C GLY A 85 -10.29 -10.57 32.92
N ASP A 86 -11.48 -9.98 32.93
CA ASP A 86 -12.74 -10.62 32.55
C ASP A 86 -13.46 -9.81 31.46
N SER A 87 -14.72 -10.11 31.18
CA SER A 87 -15.53 -9.40 30.18
C SER A 87 -15.88 -7.95 30.56
N VAL A 88 -15.66 -7.55 31.80
CA VAL A 88 -16.06 -6.27 32.38
C VAL A 88 -14.83 -5.41 32.73
N ASN A 89 -13.80 -6.03 33.32
CA ASN A 89 -12.59 -5.39 33.81
C ASN A 89 -11.37 -5.88 33.02
N MET A 90 -10.59 -4.94 32.49
CA MET A 90 -9.31 -5.24 31.85
C MET A 90 -8.29 -5.66 32.93
N GLY A 91 -7.57 -6.75 32.66
CA GLY A 91 -6.43 -7.18 33.46
C GLY A 91 -5.15 -6.45 33.07
N ALA A 92 -4.08 -6.71 33.82
CA ALA A 92 -2.83 -5.98 33.61
C ALA A 92 -2.17 -6.26 32.25
N CYS A 93 -2.33 -7.47 31.69
CA CYS A 93 -1.72 -7.87 30.41
C CYS A 93 -2.51 -7.44 29.17
N ASN A 94 -3.75 -6.97 29.32
CA ASN A 94 -4.64 -6.52 28.24
C ASN A 94 -5.16 -5.09 28.44
N SER A 95 -4.51 -4.33 29.31
CA SER A 95 -4.83 -2.93 29.59
C SER A 95 -4.43 -1.97 28.44
N GLU A 96 -3.49 -2.38 27.58
CA GLU A 96 -3.02 -1.62 26.42
C GLU A 96 -3.32 -2.33 25.09
N TRP A 97 -3.47 -1.55 24.01
CA TRP A 97 -3.72 -2.06 22.66
C TRP A 97 -2.50 -1.87 21.74
N PRO A 98 -2.07 -2.87 20.94
CA PRO A 98 -2.61 -4.24 20.83
C PRO A 98 -2.43 -5.12 22.08
N THR A 99 -3.47 -5.86 22.44
CA THR A 99 -3.53 -6.61 23.70
C THR A 99 -2.53 -7.78 23.74
N GLY A 100 -1.75 -7.86 24.81
CA GLY A 100 -0.97 -9.05 25.14
C GLY A 100 -1.86 -10.21 25.61
N PHE A 101 -1.24 -11.32 26.01
CA PHE A 101 -1.95 -12.45 26.61
C PHE A 101 -1.26 -12.91 27.88
N ALA A 102 -2.05 -13.38 28.85
CA ALA A 102 -1.51 -13.98 30.06
C ALA A 102 -1.09 -15.42 29.79
N TRP A 103 0.06 -15.81 30.32
CA TRP A 103 0.54 -17.19 30.31
C TRP A 103 1.01 -17.60 31.71
N ARG A 104 0.89 -18.89 32.01
CA ARG A 104 1.31 -19.46 33.28
C ARG A 104 2.75 -19.92 33.17
N TYR A 105 3.62 -19.35 34.00
CA TYR A 105 4.98 -19.80 34.15
C TYR A 105 5.03 -21.04 35.05
N SER A 106 5.67 -22.10 34.55
CA SER A 106 5.79 -23.39 35.26
C SER A 106 6.88 -23.40 36.33
N GLY A 107 7.63 -22.31 36.49
CA GLY A 107 8.77 -22.23 37.41
C GLY A 107 10.05 -22.86 36.85
N ASP A 108 11.18 -22.48 37.44
CA ASP A 108 12.50 -23.09 37.26
C ASP A 108 12.80 -24.05 38.43
N PRO A 109 12.88 -25.37 38.21
CA PRO A 109 13.15 -26.37 39.24
C PRO A 109 14.56 -26.30 39.83
N THR A 110 15.45 -25.51 39.23
CA THR A 110 16.82 -25.31 39.72
C THR A 110 16.96 -24.07 40.62
N SER A 111 15.91 -23.23 40.71
CA SER A 111 15.92 -21.99 41.50
C SER A 111 15.20 -22.18 42.85
N ALA A 112 15.94 -21.98 43.94
CA ALA A 112 15.38 -22.05 45.30
C ALA A 112 14.40 -20.89 45.62
N ASN A 113 14.42 -19.80 44.85
CA ASN A 113 13.57 -18.62 45.06
C ASN A 113 12.33 -18.60 44.14
N ASP A 114 12.13 -19.62 43.32
CA ASP A 114 11.01 -19.66 42.39
C ASP A 114 9.76 -20.29 43.02
N THR A 115 8.88 -19.43 43.52
CA THR A 115 7.58 -19.83 44.12
C THR A 115 6.66 -20.57 43.15
N CYS A 116 6.94 -20.57 41.84
CA CYS A 116 6.12 -21.24 40.84
C CYS A 116 6.57 -22.67 40.52
N SER A 117 7.78 -23.06 40.93
CA SER A 117 8.34 -24.39 40.61
C SER A 117 7.92 -25.49 41.60
N GLY A 118 7.24 -25.17 42.70
CA GLY A 118 6.60 -26.14 43.59
C GLY A 118 7.52 -27.13 44.32
N VAL A 119 8.85 -26.92 44.38
CA VAL A 119 9.79 -27.94 44.88
C VAL A 119 10.46 -27.62 46.23
N TYR A 120 10.38 -26.41 46.80
CA TYR A 120 10.91 -26.18 48.16
C TYR A 120 10.09 -25.15 48.95
N GLY A 121 9.42 -25.61 50.02
CA GLY A 121 8.94 -24.78 51.12
C GLY A 121 7.42 -24.72 51.28
N ASP A 122 7.00 -24.76 52.54
CA ASP A 122 5.65 -24.56 53.03
C ASP A 122 4.91 -23.41 52.30
N THR A 123 3.89 -23.76 51.53
CA THR A 123 3.05 -22.81 50.78
C THR A 123 1.88 -22.28 51.62
N THR A 124 1.82 -22.58 52.92
CA THR A 124 0.78 -22.06 53.80
C THR A 124 0.93 -20.54 53.94
N GLY A 125 0.08 -19.80 53.22
CA GLY A 125 -0.04 -18.35 53.31
C GLY A 125 0.61 -17.54 52.18
N MET A 126 1.34 -18.14 51.24
CA MET A 126 1.88 -17.44 50.06
C MET A 126 1.10 -17.84 48.80
N SER A 127 0.43 -16.89 48.15
CA SER A 127 -0.18 -17.08 46.83
C SER A 127 0.89 -16.92 45.74
N PRO A 128 1.36 -18.01 45.08
CA PRO A 128 2.46 -17.92 44.13
C PRO A 128 2.04 -17.13 42.89
N ARG A 129 2.82 -16.10 42.54
CA ARG A 129 2.54 -15.20 41.41
C ARG A 129 3.11 -15.77 40.12
N CYS A 130 2.37 -16.68 39.49
CA CYS A 130 2.85 -17.45 38.33
C CYS A 130 2.30 -17.00 36.99
N TRP A 131 1.40 -16.01 36.97
CA TRP A 131 0.90 -15.45 35.73
C TRP A 131 1.79 -14.29 35.28
N ARG A 132 2.26 -14.35 34.03
CA ARG A 132 3.06 -13.30 33.41
C ARG A 132 2.41 -12.85 32.12
N CYS A 133 2.74 -11.64 31.68
CA CYS A 133 2.29 -11.12 30.40
C CYS A 133 3.22 -11.60 29.27
N ALA A 134 2.64 -11.99 28.14
CA ALA A 134 3.35 -12.20 26.89
C ALA A 134 2.99 -11.10 25.90
N GLN A 135 3.95 -10.80 25.03
CA GLN A 135 3.83 -9.79 23.98
C GLN A 135 2.67 -10.12 23.02
N PRO A 136 2.00 -9.09 22.45
CA PRO A 136 1.01 -9.32 21.41
C PRO A 136 1.65 -10.04 20.21
N ARG A 137 0.87 -10.86 19.51
CA ARG A 137 1.38 -11.65 18.37
C ARG A 137 1.83 -10.77 17.20
N TYR A 138 1.25 -9.57 17.06
CA TYR A 138 1.58 -8.60 16.01
C TYR A 138 1.39 -7.18 16.54
N ALA A 139 2.38 -6.30 16.33
CA ALA A 139 2.29 -4.88 16.66
C ALA A 139 1.81 -4.05 15.45
N LEU A 140 0.61 -3.47 15.53
CA LEU A 140 0.05 -2.58 14.51
C LEU A 140 0.18 -1.11 14.96
N ASP A 141 1.41 -0.62 14.98
CA ASP A 141 1.80 0.69 15.50
C ASP A 141 2.14 1.71 14.39
N ALA A 142 2.71 2.85 14.77
CA ALA A 142 3.19 3.87 13.82
C ALA A 142 4.27 3.33 12.87
N SER A 143 5.10 2.39 13.35
CA SER A 143 6.13 1.72 12.54
C SER A 143 5.50 0.92 11.40
N PHE A 144 4.46 0.13 11.71
CA PHE A 144 3.69 -0.56 10.68
C PHE A 144 3.02 0.43 9.70
N ALA A 145 2.42 1.51 10.20
CA ALA A 145 1.79 2.52 9.36
C ALA A 145 2.79 3.16 8.36
N TYR A 146 4.01 3.47 8.81
CA TYR A 146 5.09 3.97 7.97
C TYR A 146 5.49 2.95 6.89
N VAL A 147 5.73 1.69 7.27
CA VAL A 147 6.10 0.63 6.34
C VAL A 147 4.99 0.37 5.33
N PHE A 148 3.73 0.36 5.76
CA PHE A 148 2.59 0.23 4.85
C PHE A 148 2.48 1.42 3.89
N PHE A 149 2.74 2.64 4.36
CA PHE A 149 2.77 3.81 3.50
C PHE A 149 3.87 3.72 2.43
N THR A 150 5.07 3.23 2.79
CA THR A 150 6.16 3.06 1.80
C THR A 150 5.80 2.03 0.72
N LEU A 151 5.00 1.01 1.02
CA LEU A 151 4.46 0.09 0.01
C LEU A 151 3.58 0.82 -1.01
N LEU A 152 2.62 1.60 -0.51
CA LEU A 152 1.68 2.35 -1.37
C LEU A 152 2.43 3.37 -2.23
N TRP A 153 3.37 4.10 -1.63
CA TRP A 153 4.14 5.12 -2.32
C TRP A 153 5.06 4.55 -3.40
N ASN A 154 5.82 3.49 -3.09
CA ASN A 154 6.69 2.85 -4.07
C ASN A 154 5.89 2.23 -5.22
N ASN A 155 4.72 1.64 -4.94
CA ASN A 155 3.84 1.12 -5.99
C ASN A 155 3.34 2.24 -6.92
N ALA A 156 2.85 3.35 -6.35
CA ALA A 156 2.43 4.51 -7.13
C ALA A 156 3.59 5.14 -7.93
N PHE A 157 4.79 5.16 -7.34
CA PHE A 157 6.00 5.70 -7.97
C PHE A 157 6.47 4.83 -9.14
N LEU A 158 6.45 3.52 -8.98
CA LEU A 158 6.82 2.57 -10.03
C LEU A 158 5.86 2.66 -11.24
N ILE A 159 4.56 2.87 -10.98
CA ILE A 159 3.58 3.15 -12.03
C ILE A 159 3.87 4.49 -12.72
N ALA A 160 4.20 5.53 -11.95
CA ALA A 160 4.55 6.85 -12.47
C ALA A 160 5.78 6.79 -13.39
N LEU A 161 6.82 6.05 -12.98
CA LEU A 161 8.02 5.78 -13.77
C LEU A 161 7.66 5.14 -15.11
N GLY A 162 6.92 4.03 -15.09
CA GLY A 162 6.51 3.33 -16.32
C GLY A 162 5.73 4.23 -17.27
N GLN A 163 4.73 4.94 -16.76
CA GLN A 163 3.91 5.86 -17.57
C GLN A 163 4.73 6.98 -18.20
N THR A 164 5.64 7.59 -17.45
CA THR A 164 6.47 8.71 -17.93
C THR A 164 7.50 8.22 -18.95
N ILE A 165 8.13 7.05 -18.72
CA ILE A 165 9.08 6.46 -19.68
C ILE A 165 8.38 6.15 -21.00
N ILE A 166 7.18 5.56 -20.96
CA ILE A 166 6.40 5.25 -22.17
C ILE A 166 5.99 6.55 -22.87
N ALA A 167 5.46 7.53 -22.15
CA ALA A 167 5.07 8.83 -22.73
C ALA A 167 6.26 9.54 -23.40
N GLY A 168 7.42 9.56 -22.73
CA GLY A 168 8.64 10.15 -23.29
C GLY A 168 9.17 9.39 -24.51
N ALA A 169 9.12 8.05 -24.50
CA ALA A 169 9.55 7.24 -25.64
C ALA A 169 8.65 7.46 -26.86
N VAL A 170 7.33 7.52 -26.65
CA VAL A 170 6.34 7.85 -27.68
C VAL A 170 6.58 9.27 -28.19
N GLY A 171 6.79 10.25 -27.31
CA GLY A 171 7.07 11.63 -27.71
C GLY A 171 8.33 11.76 -28.57
N ILE A 172 9.44 11.17 -28.12
CA ILE A 172 10.70 11.14 -28.88
C ILE A 172 10.49 10.49 -30.25
N TRP A 173 9.80 9.35 -30.31
CA TRP A 173 9.52 8.66 -31.57
C TRP A 173 8.60 9.47 -32.50
N PHE A 174 7.55 10.07 -31.95
CA PHE A 174 6.53 10.79 -32.70
C PHE A 174 7.14 11.99 -33.45
N PHE A 175 8.00 12.74 -32.77
CA PHE A 175 8.69 13.90 -33.34
C PHE A 175 10.00 13.56 -34.08
N THR A 176 10.40 12.28 -34.13
CA THR A 176 11.56 11.86 -34.95
C THR A 176 11.18 11.83 -36.43
N PRO A 177 12.02 12.38 -37.35
CA PRO A 177 11.78 12.30 -38.79
C PRO A 177 11.54 10.86 -39.26
N LYS A 178 10.62 10.66 -40.22
CA LYS A 178 10.21 9.31 -40.68
C LYS A 178 11.38 8.44 -41.10
N ALA A 179 12.39 9.02 -41.76
CA ALA A 179 13.59 8.30 -42.22
C ALA A 179 14.47 7.75 -41.09
N GLU A 180 14.32 8.27 -39.87
CA GLU A 180 15.12 7.94 -38.69
C GLU A 180 14.34 7.13 -37.64
N LYS A 181 13.05 6.86 -37.86
CA LYS A 181 12.24 6.04 -36.97
C LYS A 181 12.78 4.62 -36.93
N GLY A 182 12.97 4.09 -35.71
CA GLY A 182 13.51 2.75 -35.46
C GLY A 182 15.04 2.64 -35.44
N LYS A 183 15.79 3.66 -35.88
CA LYS A 183 17.26 3.64 -35.84
C LYS A 183 17.84 4.06 -34.48
N ARG A 184 17.07 4.78 -33.67
CA ARG A 184 17.50 5.33 -32.37
C ARG A 184 16.80 4.61 -31.22
N GLY A 185 17.55 4.36 -30.14
CA GLY A 185 17.01 3.84 -28.89
C GLY A 185 16.12 4.85 -28.15
N THR A 186 14.86 4.98 -28.58
CA THR A 186 13.86 5.90 -28.01
C THR A 186 13.58 5.62 -26.53
N VAL A 187 13.42 4.35 -26.18
CA VAL A 187 13.16 3.90 -24.80
C VAL A 187 14.33 4.23 -23.89
N LEU A 188 15.56 3.84 -24.26
CA LEU A 188 16.74 4.10 -23.43
C LEU A 188 16.96 5.61 -23.22
N LYS A 189 16.73 6.43 -24.26
CA LYS A 189 16.82 7.89 -24.15
C LYS A 189 15.76 8.44 -23.19
N SER A 190 14.51 7.99 -23.32
CA SER A 190 13.42 8.36 -22.40
C SER A 190 13.74 7.97 -20.96
N THR A 191 14.18 6.74 -20.73
CA THR A 191 14.60 6.24 -19.41
C THR A 191 15.67 7.13 -18.80
N LYS A 192 16.76 7.40 -19.52
CA LYS A 192 17.83 8.30 -19.03
C LYS A 192 17.31 9.69 -18.67
N MET A 193 16.42 10.26 -19.49
CA MET A 193 15.80 11.56 -19.22
C MET A 193 14.96 11.55 -17.95
N VAL A 194 14.10 10.53 -17.76
CA VAL A 194 13.25 10.40 -16.57
C VAL A 194 14.10 10.30 -15.30
N PHE A 195 15.11 9.44 -15.30
CA PHE A 195 16.01 9.28 -14.14
C PHE A 195 16.89 10.51 -13.88
N ARG A 196 17.25 11.28 -14.92
CA ARG A 196 18.14 12.44 -14.76
C ARG A 196 17.41 13.73 -14.36
N TYR A 197 16.16 13.90 -14.77
CA TYR A 197 15.46 15.19 -14.67
C TYR A 197 14.08 15.14 -14.01
N HIS A 198 13.37 14.01 -14.04
CA HIS A 198 11.93 13.98 -13.68
C HIS A 198 11.60 13.20 -12.40
N LEU A 199 12.55 12.51 -11.78
CA LEU A 199 12.31 11.69 -10.58
C LEU A 199 11.57 12.46 -9.46
N GLY A 200 11.96 13.70 -9.17
CA GLY A 200 11.31 14.50 -8.13
C GLY A 200 9.83 14.79 -8.42
N SER A 201 9.50 15.08 -9.69
CA SER A 201 8.10 15.30 -10.11
C SER A 201 7.27 14.02 -10.01
N LEU A 202 7.86 12.88 -10.36
CA LEU A 202 7.21 11.57 -10.24
C LEU A 202 7.03 11.18 -8.77
N ALA A 203 8.02 11.45 -7.92
CA ALA A 203 7.97 11.18 -6.48
C ALA A 203 6.87 12.00 -5.79
N LEU A 204 6.74 13.28 -6.15
CA LEU A 204 5.70 14.15 -5.61
C LEU A 204 4.30 13.69 -6.06
N GLY A 205 4.10 13.44 -7.35
CA GLY A 205 2.82 12.99 -7.88
C GLY A 205 2.40 11.62 -7.30
N SER A 206 3.34 10.70 -7.13
CA SER A 206 3.07 9.38 -6.55
C SER A 206 2.82 9.45 -5.04
N PHE A 207 3.47 10.39 -4.34
CA PHE A 207 3.24 10.62 -2.91
C PHE A 207 1.80 11.08 -2.66
N ILE A 208 1.27 12.01 -3.46
CA ILE A 208 -0.12 12.47 -3.35
C ILE A 208 -1.09 11.29 -3.54
N ILE A 209 -0.85 10.43 -4.53
CA ILE A 209 -1.66 9.22 -4.74
C ILE A 209 -1.59 8.30 -3.50
N ALA A 210 -0.40 8.11 -2.94
CA ALA A 210 -0.18 7.24 -1.79
C ALA A 210 -0.90 7.75 -0.53
N VAL A 211 -0.90 9.06 -0.28
CA VAL A 211 -1.66 9.68 0.82
C VAL A 211 -3.14 9.39 0.70
N VAL A 212 -3.73 9.57 -0.48
CA VAL A 212 -5.16 9.28 -0.70
C VAL A 212 -5.46 7.80 -0.52
N GLN A 213 -4.61 6.91 -1.02
CA GLN A 213 -4.74 5.47 -0.81
C GLN A 213 -4.65 5.10 0.66
N PHE A 214 -3.69 5.67 1.39
CA PHE A 214 -3.49 5.41 2.81
C PHE A 214 -4.74 5.79 3.62
N ILE A 215 -5.28 7.00 3.40
CA ILE A 215 -6.53 7.45 4.03
C ILE A 215 -7.67 6.46 3.73
N ARG A 216 -7.80 6.00 2.49
CA ARG A 216 -8.83 5.01 2.10
C ARG A 216 -8.67 3.69 2.87
N TYR A 217 -7.45 3.19 3.03
CA TYR A 217 -7.19 1.96 3.78
C TYR A 217 -7.47 2.12 5.27
N VAL A 218 -7.11 3.25 5.88
CA VAL A 218 -7.44 3.58 7.28
C VAL A 218 -8.95 3.66 7.49
N MET A 219 -9.68 4.32 6.60
CA MET A 219 -11.15 4.39 6.68
C MET A 219 -11.81 3.01 6.53
N LYS A 220 -11.24 2.13 5.71
CA LYS A 220 -11.68 0.74 5.57
C LYS A 220 -11.38 -0.10 6.81
N TYR A 221 -10.28 0.19 7.50
CA TYR A 221 -9.97 -0.44 8.78
C TYR A 221 -11.00 -0.03 9.85
N PHE A 222 -11.31 1.27 9.97
CA PHE A 222 -12.35 1.73 10.91
C PHE A 222 -13.75 1.18 10.59
N GLU A 223 -14.08 1.00 9.30
CA GLU A 223 -15.36 0.39 8.92
C GLU A 223 -15.46 -1.05 9.46
N LYS A 224 -14.39 -1.84 9.30
CA LYS A 224 -14.34 -3.20 9.83
C LYS A 224 -14.41 -3.23 11.36
N GLN A 225 -13.75 -2.28 12.02
CA GLN A 225 -13.79 -2.16 13.48
C GLN A 225 -15.21 -1.81 13.97
N ALA A 226 -15.88 -0.85 13.33
CA ALA A 226 -17.26 -0.48 13.64
C ALA A 226 -18.24 -1.65 13.42
N ALA A 227 -18.04 -2.41 12.33
CA ALA A 227 -18.83 -3.61 12.05
C ALA A 227 -18.63 -4.70 13.12
N ALA A 228 -17.40 -4.91 13.58
CA ALA A 228 -17.10 -5.86 14.66
C ALA A 228 -17.77 -5.47 15.99
N GLN A 229 -17.91 -4.17 16.25
CA GLN A 229 -18.63 -3.61 17.41
C GLN A 229 -20.16 -3.55 17.20
N LYS A 230 -20.69 -4.08 16.09
CA LYS A 230 -22.12 -4.04 15.72
C LYS A 230 -22.71 -2.62 15.65
N ASN A 231 -21.87 -1.59 15.45
CA ASN A 231 -22.32 -0.20 15.30
C ASN A 231 -22.67 0.09 13.83
N TRP A 232 -23.92 -0.22 13.47
CA TRP A 232 -24.41 -0.09 12.08
C TRP A 232 -24.39 1.37 11.58
N VAL A 233 -24.67 2.36 12.43
CA VAL A 233 -24.67 3.79 12.06
C VAL A 233 -23.28 4.21 11.58
N MET A 234 -22.24 3.88 12.36
CA MET A 234 -20.86 4.21 12.01
C MET A 234 -20.42 3.54 10.70
N VAL A 235 -20.87 2.30 10.44
CA VAL A 235 -20.58 1.61 9.18
C VAL A 235 -21.17 2.36 7.98
N TYR A 236 -22.42 2.83 8.05
CA TYR A 236 -23.04 3.57 6.95
C TYR A 236 -22.32 4.91 6.68
N ILE A 237 -21.97 5.65 7.73
CA ILE A 237 -21.22 6.91 7.61
C ILE A 237 -19.86 6.66 6.92
N LEU A 238 -19.11 5.66 7.39
CA LEU A 238 -17.79 5.34 6.82
C LEU A 238 -17.88 4.89 5.36
N LYS A 239 -18.92 4.14 4.98
CA LYS A 239 -19.18 3.78 3.57
C LYS A 239 -19.44 5.00 2.69
N ALA A 240 -20.24 5.95 3.16
CA ALA A 240 -20.50 7.19 2.43
C ALA A 240 -19.21 7.99 2.21
N VAL A 241 -18.38 8.15 3.26
CA VAL A 241 -17.09 8.87 3.14
C VAL A 241 -16.11 8.12 2.22
N GLN A 242 -16.07 6.78 2.27
CA GLN A 242 -15.26 5.99 1.33
C GLN A 242 -15.68 6.18 -0.13
N CYS A 243 -16.96 6.41 -0.40
CA CYS A 243 -17.43 6.73 -1.75
C CYS A 243 -16.83 8.05 -2.25
N CYS A 244 -16.88 9.10 -1.42
CA CYS A 244 -16.27 10.40 -1.72
C CYS A 244 -14.75 10.28 -1.94
N ILE A 245 -14.05 9.55 -1.07
CA ILE A 245 -12.60 9.31 -1.20
C ILE A 245 -12.28 8.51 -2.46
N TRP A 246 -13.12 7.51 -2.83
CA TRP A 246 -12.92 6.78 -4.08
C TRP A 246 -13.05 7.68 -5.29
N ALA A 247 -14.05 8.58 -5.33
CA ALA A 247 -14.18 9.55 -6.40
C ALA A 247 -12.95 10.48 -6.46
N PHE A 248 -12.52 11.00 -5.31
CA PHE A 248 -11.32 11.83 -5.22
C PHE A 248 -10.04 11.11 -5.69
N GLU A 249 -9.84 9.86 -5.28
CA GLU A 249 -8.72 9.02 -5.71
C GLU A 249 -8.70 8.86 -7.24
N LYS A 250 -9.87 8.70 -7.87
CA LYS A 250 -9.98 8.61 -9.34
C LYS A 250 -9.61 9.92 -10.02
N CYS A 251 -10.09 11.06 -9.50
CA CYS A 251 -9.74 12.38 -9.99
C CYS A 251 -8.22 12.63 -9.91
N ILE A 252 -7.60 12.34 -8.76
CA ILE A 252 -6.16 12.50 -8.56
C ILE A 252 -5.37 11.58 -9.49
N LYS A 253 -5.73 10.30 -9.62
CA LYS A 253 -5.05 9.38 -10.55
C LYS A 253 -5.15 9.86 -12.00
N PHE A 254 -6.30 10.40 -12.40
CA PHE A 254 -6.49 10.96 -13.74
C PHE A 254 -5.61 12.19 -13.96
N LEU A 255 -5.67 13.17 -13.05
CA LEU A 255 -4.86 14.40 -13.13
C LEU A 255 -3.37 14.07 -13.18
N THR A 256 -2.89 13.25 -12.24
CA THR A 256 -1.49 12.86 -12.13
C THR A 256 -1.00 12.10 -13.37
N LYS A 257 -1.83 11.23 -13.98
CA LYS A 257 -1.48 10.56 -15.23
C LYS A 257 -1.26 11.56 -16.38
N ASN A 258 -2.15 12.54 -16.53
CA ASN A 258 -2.01 13.56 -17.57
C ASN A 258 -0.80 14.47 -17.30
N ALA A 259 -0.57 14.83 -16.04
CA ALA A 259 0.59 15.60 -15.63
C ALA A 259 1.90 14.86 -16.00
N TYR A 260 2.01 13.55 -15.77
CA TYR A 260 3.20 12.79 -16.16
C TYR A 260 3.46 12.77 -17.67
N ILE A 261 2.40 12.75 -18.48
CA ILE A 261 2.53 12.87 -19.94
C ILE A 261 3.09 14.25 -20.31
N GLN A 262 2.56 15.32 -19.70
CA GLN A 262 3.05 16.68 -19.93
C GLN A 262 4.50 16.88 -19.44
N VAL A 263 4.86 16.32 -18.28
CA VAL A 263 6.24 16.33 -17.77
C VAL A 263 7.18 15.67 -18.79
N ALA A 264 6.76 14.52 -19.36
CA ALA A 264 7.57 13.79 -20.34
C ALA A 264 7.73 14.53 -21.68
N LEU A 265 6.72 15.30 -22.11
CA LEU A 265 6.71 15.98 -23.40
C LEU A 265 7.32 17.39 -23.35
N LEU A 266 6.99 18.16 -22.31
CA LEU A 266 7.37 19.57 -22.18
C LEU A 266 8.58 19.79 -21.26
N GLY A 267 8.96 18.78 -20.48
CA GLY A 267 10.06 18.90 -19.53
C GLY A 267 9.79 19.83 -18.34
N THR A 268 8.52 20.17 -18.07
CA THR A 268 8.13 21.03 -16.94
C THR A 268 7.99 20.23 -15.65
N ASN A 269 7.89 20.91 -14.50
CA ASN A 269 7.68 20.26 -13.20
C ASN A 269 6.23 19.79 -13.01
N PHE A 270 6.00 18.93 -12.01
CA PHE A 270 4.68 18.34 -11.73
C PHE A 270 3.57 19.39 -11.57
N CYS A 271 3.77 20.41 -10.72
CA CYS A 271 2.74 21.41 -10.44
C CYS A 271 2.38 22.23 -11.69
N GLN A 272 3.34 22.51 -12.56
CA GLN A 272 3.09 23.20 -13.83
C GLN A 272 2.38 22.31 -14.85
N SER A 273 2.73 21.02 -14.89
CA SER A 273 2.09 20.02 -15.75
C SER A 273 0.68 19.61 -15.29
N ALA A 274 0.35 19.83 -14.02
CA ALA A 274 -0.93 19.51 -13.41
C ALA A 274 -1.93 20.68 -13.39
N LYS A 275 -1.57 21.84 -13.97
CA LYS A 275 -2.48 22.97 -14.24
C LYS A 275 -3.34 22.67 -15.47
#